data_AF-A0A1I5YPD0-F1
#
_entry.id   AF-A0A1I5YPD0-F1
#
_cell.length_a   1.000
_cell.length_b   1.000
_cell.length_c   1.000
_cell.angle_alpha   90.00
_cell.angle_beta   90.00
_cell.angle_gamma   90.00
#
_symmetry.space_group_name_H-M   'P 1'
#
loop_
_entity.id
_entity.type
_entity.pdbx_description
1 polymer ?
#
loop_
_entity_poly.entity_id
_entity_poly.type
_entity_poly.pdbx_seq_one_letter_code
_entity_poly.pdbx_strand_id
1 'polypeptide(L)' 'MAKAYRVLERAFINGRLYEPGEVVELEIDSSGAHLQEIPAKPEPKGKRELPDA' A
#
# COMPACT_ATOMS: atom_id res chain seq x y z
N MET A 1 -0.45 5.89 16.16
CA MET A 1 -0.12 4.46 16.00
C MET A 1 -0.18 4.16 14.53
N ALA A 2 0.95 3.80 13.92
CA ALA A 2 1.00 3.45 12.51
C ALA A 2 0.22 2.15 12.28
N LYS A 3 -0.72 2.18 11.34
CA LYS A 3 -1.46 1.01 10.91
C LYS A 3 -1.07 0.66 9.49
N ALA A 4 -1.08 -0.63 9.19
CA ALA A 4 -0.82 -1.12 7.84
C ALA A 4 -2.10 -1.01 7.00
N TYR A 5 -1.96 -0.40 5.83
CA TYR A 5 -3.01 -0.26 4.85
C TYR A 5 -2.57 -0.87 3.53
N ARG A 6 -3.47 -1.62 2.92
CA ARG A 6 -3.33 -2.06 1.53
C ARG A 6 -3.91 -1.00 0.61
N VAL A 7 -3.12 -0.59 -0.36
CA VAL A 7 -3.52 0.33 -1.41
C VAL A 7 -4.45 -0.42 -2.35
N LEU A 8 -5.70 0.04 -2.49
CA LEU A 8 -6.69 -0.58 -3.38
C LEU A 8 -6.61 -0.01 -4.80
N GLU A 9 -6.25 1.26 -4.90
CA GLU A 9 -6.14 2.01 -6.16
C GLU A 9 -4.90 2.89 -6.11
N ARG A 10 -4.34 3.21 -7.29
CA ARG A 10 -3.11 4.01 -7.38
C ARG A 10 -3.27 5.32 -6.62
N ALA A 11 -2.46 5.51 -5.58
CA ALA A 11 -2.59 6.62 -4.66
C ALA A 11 -1.25 7.31 -4.42
N PHE A 12 -1.28 8.63 -4.25
CA PHE A 12 -0.10 9.42 -3.90
C PHE A 12 -0.12 9.68 -2.40
N ILE A 13 0.80 9.06 -1.67
CA ILE A 13 0.82 9.02 -0.21
C ILE A 13 2.22 9.43 0.26
N ASN A 14 2.32 10.42 1.16
CA ASN A 14 3.60 10.91 1.69
C ASN A 14 4.64 11.25 0.60
N GLY A 15 4.20 11.80 -0.53
CA GLY A 15 5.11 12.17 -1.63
C GLY A 15 5.56 11.01 -2.50
N ARG A 16 5.02 9.80 -2.30
CA ARG A 16 5.31 8.61 -3.11
C ARG A 16 4.03 8.08 -3.76
N LEU A 17 4.16 7.65 -5.01
CA LEU A 17 3.09 6.98 -5.72
C LEU A 17 3.13 5.49 -5.37
N TYR A 18 2.00 4.97 -4.89
CA TYR A 18 1.81 3.56 -4.59
C TYR A 18 0.82 2.94 -5.54
N GLU A 19 1.10 1.71 -5.96
CA GLU A 19 0.27 0.96 -6.88
C GLU A 19 -0.77 0.10 -6.13
N PRO A 20 -1.90 -0.25 -6.78
CA PRO A 20 -2.88 -1.14 -6.18
C PRO A 20 -2.26 -2.49 -5.82
N GLY A 21 -2.45 -2.92 -4.58
CA GLY A 21 -1.89 -4.14 -4.01
C GLY A 21 -0.69 -3.92 -3.11
N GLU A 22 -0.06 -2.74 -3.13
CA GLU A 22 1.04 -2.39 -2.22
C GLU A 22 0.55 -2.17 -0.79
N VAL A 23 1.48 -2.30 0.16
CA VAL A 23 1.22 -2.13 1.59
C VAL A 23 2.00 -0.91 2.06
N VAL A 24 1.31 -0.04 2.78
CA VAL A 24 1.88 1.16 3.36
C VAL A 24 1.54 1.23 4.83
N GLU A 25 2.47 1.70 5.65
CA GLU A 25 2.23 2.00 7.05
C GLU A 25 1.95 3.49 7.20
N LEU A 26 0.77 3.84 7.69
CA LEU A 26 0.34 5.22 7.82
C LEU A 26 -0.20 5.51 9.22
N GLU A 27 0.10 6.70 9.71
CA GLU A 27 -0.50 7.26 10.91
C GLU A 27 -1.60 8.24 10.50
N ILE A 28 -2.77 7.69 10.20
CA ILE A 28 -3.95 8.46 9.81
C ILE A 28 -5.12 8.14 10.75
N ASP A 29 -5.95 9.15 11.01
CA ASP A 29 -7.12 9.02 11.88
C ASP A 29 -8.26 8.23 11.19
N SER A 30 -8.28 8.25 9.85
CA SER A 30 -9.26 7.51 9.03
C SER A 30 -8.66 7.08 7.69
N SER A 31 -8.84 5.81 7.32
CA SER A 31 -8.51 5.31 5.98
C SER A 31 -9.53 5.79 4.96
N GLY A 32 -9.07 6.53 3.95
CA GLY A 32 -9.90 6.87 2.79
C GLY A 32 -10.35 5.62 2.01
N ALA A 33 -11.30 5.78 1.08
CA ALA A 33 -11.86 4.68 0.27
C ALA A 33 -10.82 3.89 -0.54
N HIS A 34 -9.64 4.45 -0.77
CA HIS A 34 -8.55 3.84 -1.54
C HIS A 34 -7.60 3.00 -0.68
N LEU A 35 -7.83 2.93 0.64
CA LEU A 35 -6.97 2.25 1.60
C LEU A 35 -7.79 1.24 2.42
N GLN A 36 -7.32 0.00 2.45
CA GLN A 36 -7.91 -1.05 3.28
C GLN A 36 -7.00 -1.32 4.47
N GLU A 37 -7.48 -1.05 5.70
CA GLU A 37 -6.77 -1.45 6.91
C GLU A 37 -6.59 -2.96 6.91
N ILE A 38 -5.35 -3.42 7.05
CA ILE A 38 -5.03 -4.83 7.12
C ILE A 38 -4.32 -5.13 8.44
N PRO A 39 -4.62 -6.28 9.08
CA PRO A 39 -3.80 -6.75 10.18
C PRO A 39 -2.36 -6.87 9.67
N ALA A 40 -1.37 -6.49 10.48
CA ALA A 40 0.04 -6.25 10.13
C ALA A 40 0.84 -7.47 9.62
N LYS A 41 0.24 -8.26 8.74
CA LYS A 41 0.82 -9.38 8.03
C LYS A 41 0.46 -9.30 6.56
N PRO A 42 1.17 -8.48 5.77
CA PRO A 42 1.13 -8.64 4.34
C PRO A 42 2.51 -8.98 3.81
N GLU A 43 2.61 -10.09 3.10
CA GLU A 43 3.75 -10.32 2.22
C GLU A 43 3.70 -9.27 1.09
N PRO A 44 4.79 -8.50 0.88
CA PRO A 44 4.85 -7.58 -0.23
C PRO A 44 4.94 -8.43 -1.50
N LYS A 45 3.81 -8.61 -2.21
CA LYS A 45 3.82 -9.22 -3.53
C LYS A 45 4.25 -8.17 -4.55
N GLY A 46 5.46 -7.66 -4.37
CA GLY A 46 6.21 -6.95 -5.40
C GLY A 46 6.68 -7.96 -6.44
N LYS A 47 5.79 -8.31 -7.39
CA LYS A 47 6.20 -8.90 -8.65
C LYS A 47 5.77 -7.98 -9.78
N ARG A 48 6.60 -6.96 -10.03
CA ARG A 48 6.91 -6.61 -11.42
C ARG A 48 8.21 -7.34 -11.75
N GLU A 49 8.04 -8.54 -12.28
CA GLU A 49 9.07 -9.23 -13.06
C GLU A 49 9.33 -8.32 -14.27
N LEU A 50 10.48 -7.65 -14.29
CA LEU A 50 11.04 -7.13 -15.53
C LEU A 50 11.67 -8.35 -16.24
N PRO A 51 11.20 -8.79 -17.41
CA PRO A 51 11.85 -9.88 -18.12
C PRO A 51 13.26 -9.47 -18.55
N ASP A 52 14.21 -10.36 -18.29
CA ASP A 52 15.62 -10.33 -18.71
C ASP A 52 15.71 -10.08 -20.22
N ALA A 53 16.48 -9.06 -20.62
CA ALA A 53 16.81 -8.79 -22.01
C ALA A 53 18.29 -8.39 -22.11
#